data_AF-A0A9E2YZP2-F1
#
_entry.id   AF-A0A9E2YZP2-F1
#
_cell.length_a   1.000
_cell.length_b   1.000
_cell.length_c   1.000
_cell.angle_alpha   90.00
_cell.angle_beta   90.00
_cell.angle_gamma   90.00
#
_symmetry.space_group_name_H-M   'P 1'
#
loop_
_entity.id
_entity.type
_entity.pdbx_description
1 polymer ?
#
loop_
_entity_poly.entity_id
_entity_poly.type
_entity_poly.pdbx_seq_one_letter_code
_entity_poly.pdbx_strand_id
1 'polypeptide(L)' 'MTQNIGAEVRRIVGAVLKRQIEPNEDVTRETDSAWDSLKHIEILFAIEDRFAIRFSAPELAALASTADMTRAVEAKLAS' A
#
# COMPACT_ATOMS: atom_id res chain seq x y z
N MET A 1 3.26 -6.55 -20.66
CA MET A 1 2.23 -6.74 -19.61
C MET A 1 2.26 -5.50 -18.74
N THR A 2 1.25 -4.63 -18.87
CA THR A 2 1.18 -3.38 -18.11
C THR A 2 0.81 -3.73 -16.67
N GLN A 3 1.76 -3.66 -15.73
CA GLN A 3 1.44 -3.88 -14.32
C GLN A 3 0.51 -2.76 -13.85
N ASN A 4 -0.69 -3.11 -13.37
CA ASN A 4 -1.59 -2.15 -12.74
C ASN A 4 -1.20 -2.03 -11.27
N ILE A 5 -0.33 -1.05 -10.96
CA ILE A 5 0.25 -0.85 -9.62
C ILE A 5 -0.85 -0.72 -8.56
N GLY A 6 -1.89 0.07 -8.84
CA GLY A 6 -3.01 0.25 -7.90
C GLY A 6 -3.77 -1.05 -7.59
N ALA A 7 -3.97 -1.91 -8.60
CA ALA A 7 -4.60 -3.21 -8.37
C ALA A 7 -3.77 -4.12 -7.45
N GLU A 8 -2.45 -4.04 -7.57
CA GLU A 8 -1.56 -4.86 -6.78
C GLU A 8 -1.38 -4.33 -5.35
N VAL A 9 -1.30 -3.00 -5.18
CA VAL A 9 -1.31 -2.35 -3.85
C VAL A 9 -2.59 -2.75 -3.09
N ARG A 10 -3.76 -2.66 -3.73
CA ARG A 10 -5.03 -3.11 -3.11
C ARG A 10 -5.02 -4.59 -2.77
N ARG A 11 -4.43 -5.45 -3.61
CA ARG A 11 -4.29 -6.88 -3.31
C ARG A 11 -3.46 -7.10 -2.04
N ILE A 12 -2.32 -6.43 -1.91
CA ILE A 12 -1.43 -6.55 -0.74
C ILE A 12 -2.16 -6.09 0.52
N VAL A 13 -2.74 -4.90 0.47
CA VAL A 13 -3.45 -4.31 1.60
C VAL A 13 -4.63 -5.20 2.01
N GLY A 14 -5.41 -5.68 1.04
CA GLY A 14 -6.51 -6.61 1.30
C GLY A 14 -6.05 -7.95 1.91
N ALA A 15 -4.91 -8.50 1.46
CA ALA A 15 -4.35 -9.71 2.03
C ALA A 15 -3.93 -9.52 3.50
N VAL A 16 -3.33 -8.39 3.84
CA VAL A 16 -2.88 -8.08 5.21
C VAL A 16 -4.07 -7.79 6.14
N LEU A 17 -5.06 -7.03 5.66
CA LEU A 17 -6.30 -6.71 6.37
C LEU A 17 -7.33 -7.84 6.35
N LYS A 18 -7.04 -8.95 5.66
CA LYS A 18 -7.91 -10.12 5.49
C LYS A 18 -9.30 -9.76 4.93
N ARG A 19 -9.35 -8.80 4.00
CA ARG A 19 -10.57 -8.38 3.33
C ARG A 19 -10.32 -8.11 1.85
N GLN A 20 -11.38 -8.19 1.06
CA GLN A 20 -11.33 -7.71 -0.31
C GLN A 20 -11.45 -6.18 -0.33
N ILE A 21 -10.68 -5.55 -1.22
CA ILE A 21 -10.73 -4.11 -1.47
C ILE A 21 -11.18 -3.92 -2.92
N GLU A 22 -12.25 -3.17 -3.10
CA GLU A 22 -12.82 -2.94 -4.43
C GLU A 22 -11.93 -2.00 -5.26
N PRO A 23 -11.96 -2.09 -6.61
CA PRO A 23 -11.06 -1.31 -7.47
C PRO A 23 -11.11 0.22 -7.28
N ASN A 24 -12.26 0.73 -6.85
CA ASN A 24 -12.53 2.15 -6.63
C ASN A 24 -12.60 2.51 -5.14
N GLU A 25 -12.34 1.56 -4.26
CA GLU A 25 -12.32 1.79 -2.81
C GLU A 25 -10.94 2.30 -2.43
N ASP A 26 -10.89 3.49 -1.83
CA ASP A 26 -9.67 3.98 -1.18
C ASP A 26 -9.75 3.63 0.29
N VAL A 27 -8.96 2.63 0.69
CA VAL A 27 -8.87 2.21 2.09
C VAL A 27 -7.83 3.07 2.76
N THR A 28 -8.22 3.72 3.84
CA THR A 28 -7.33 4.56 4.65
C THR A 28 -7.18 3.95 6.04
N ARG A 29 -6.02 4.20 6.64
CA ARG A 29 -5.73 3.79 8.01
C ARG A 29 -6.75 4.33 9.03
N GLU A 30 -7.34 5.50 8.76
CA GLU A 30 -8.33 6.10 9.66
C GLU A 30 -9.72 5.47 9.54
N THR A 31 -10.07 4.94 8.36
CA THR A 31 -11.41 4.42 8.08
C THR A 31 -11.52 2.91 8.32
N ASP A 32 -10.41 2.18 8.24
CA ASP A 32 -10.40 0.73 8.46
C ASP A 32 -9.84 0.36 9.84
N SER A 33 -10.73 -0.10 10.72
CA SER A 33 -10.38 -0.54 12.08
C SER A 33 -9.41 -1.73 12.14
N ALA A 34 -9.31 -2.53 11.07
CA ALA A 34 -8.35 -3.61 10.98
C ALA A 34 -6.93 -3.10 10.69
N TRP A 35 -6.78 -1.84 10.29
CA TRP A 35 -5.50 -1.23 9.95
C TRP A 35 -4.84 -0.59 11.19
N ASP A 36 -4.25 -1.45 12.03
CA ASP A 36 -3.45 -1.01 13.18
C ASP A 36 -1.99 -0.69 12.81
N SER A 37 -1.17 -0.32 13.81
CA SER A 37 0.25 -0.01 13.62
C SER A 37 1.09 -1.21 13.13
N LEU A 38 0.73 -2.45 13.51
CA LEU A 38 1.45 -3.64 13.06
C LEU A 38 1.14 -3.92 11.60
N LYS A 39 -0.16 -3.88 11.24
CA LYS A 39 -0.65 -4.06 9.88
C LYS A 39 -0.08 -3.02 8.94
N HIS A 40 0.08 -1.79 9.40
CA HIS A 40 0.75 -0.73 8.65
C HIS A 40 2.17 -1.13 8.23
N ILE A 41 2.99 -1.62 9.16
CA ILE A 41 4.36 -2.05 8.86
C ILE A 41 4.37 -3.29 7.95
N GLU A 42 3.49 -4.26 8.19
CA GLU A 42 3.34 -5.44 7.33
C GLU A 42 3.00 -5.07 5.87
N ILE A 43 2.04 -4.15 5.68
CA ILE A 43 1.65 -3.65 4.35
C ILE A 43 2.86 -3.00 3.67
N LEU A 44 3.57 -2.12 4.36
CA LEU A 44 4.69 -1.39 3.79
C LEU A 44 5.83 -2.33 3.37
N PHE A 45 6.19 -3.29 4.23
CA PHE A 45 7.19 -4.29 3.87
C PHE A 45 6.76 -5.19 2.71
N ALA A 46 5.48 -5.58 2.66
CA ALA A 46 4.97 -6.38 1.55
C ALA A 46 4.98 -5.60 0.22
N ILE A 47 4.74 -4.29 0.25
CA ILE A 47 4.86 -3.41 -0.92
C ILE A 47 6.33 -3.28 -1.34
N GLU A 48 7.23 -2.98 -0.40
CA GLU A 48 8.67 -2.90 -0.68
C GLU A 48 9.22 -4.17 -1.32
N ASP A 49 8.88 -5.33 -0.77
CA ASP A 49 9.27 -6.64 -1.31
C ASP A 49 8.66 -6.89 -2.70
N ARG A 50 7.36 -6.62 -2.87
CA ARG A 50 6.65 -6.87 -4.13
C ARG A 50 7.21 -6.05 -5.29
N PHE A 51 7.52 -4.78 -5.05
CA PHE A 51 7.98 -3.85 -6.09
C PHE A 51 9.49 -3.68 -6.11
N ALA A 52 10.23 -4.37 -5.22
CA ALA A 52 11.67 -4.24 -5.03
C ALA A 52 12.13 -2.79 -4.80
N ILE A 53 11.35 -2.03 -4.01
CA ILE A 53 11.60 -0.62 -3.67
C ILE A 53 11.91 -0.47 -2.18
N ARG A 54 12.40 0.71 -1.78
CA ARG A 54 12.52 1.10 -0.38
C ARG A 54 11.97 2.49 -0.14
N PHE A 55 11.20 2.62 0.92
CA PHE A 55 10.74 3.87 1.48
C PHE A 55 11.61 4.26 2.67
N SER A 56 11.84 5.55 2.81
CA SER A 56 12.46 6.13 3.98
C SER A 56 11.45 6.25 5.12
N ALA A 57 11.94 6.34 6.36
CA ALA A 57 11.09 6.54 7.54
C ALA A 57 10.04 7.67 7.41
N PRO A 58 10.35 8.87 6.88
CA PRO A 58 9.34 9.91 6.66
C PRO A 58 8.31 9.53 5.59
N GLU A 59 8.70 8.81 4.54
CA GLU A 59 7.75 8.31 3.53
C GLU A 59 6.79 7.29 4.15
N LEU A 60 7.30 6.32 4.91
CA LEU A 60 6.48 5.31 5.61
C LEU A 60 5.43 5.93 6.53
N ALA A 61 5.74 7.06 7.17
CA ALA A 61 4.82 7.79 8.04
C ALA A 61 3.74 8.55 7.27
N ALA A 62 4.01 8.97 6.04
CA ALA A 62 3.07 9.70 5.19
C ALA A 62 2.10 8.78 4.42
N LEU A 63 2.43 7.49 4.29
CA LEU A 63 1.64 6.50 3.54
C LEU A 63 0.42 6.01 4.33
N ALA A 64 -0.69 6.75 4.32
CA ALA A 64 -1.87 6.44 5.12
C ALA A 64 -3.05 5.83 4.35
N SER A 65 -2.95 5.71 3.01
CA SER A 65 -4.02 5.19 2.16
C SER A 65 -3.50 4.33 1.02
N THR A 66 -4.39 3.51 0.43
CA THR A 66 -4.07 2.75 -0.79
C THR A 66 -3.71 3.67 -1.96
N ALA A 67 -4.33 4.85 -2.05
CA ALA A 67 -4.00 5.85 -3.06
C ALA A 67 -2.58 6.43 -2.87
N ASP A 68 -2.20 6.77 -1.63
CA ASP A 68 -0.86 7.31 -1.33
C ASP A 68 0.23 6.27 -1.63
N MET A 69 -0.01 5.02 -1.23
CA MET A 69 0.90 3.91 -1.51
C MET A 69 1.09 3.69 -3.01
N THR A 70 -0.01 3.74 -3.78
CA THR A 70 0.05 3.59 -5.25
C THR A 70 0.92 4.68 -5.86
N ARG A 71 0.69 5.95 -5.49
CA ARG A 71 1.47 7.09 -6.00
C ARG A 71 2.94 7.01 -5.62
N ALA A 72 3.24 6.58 -4.38
CA ALA A 72 4.61 6.45 -3.92
C ALA A 72 5.36 5.33 -4.65
N VAL A 73 4.70 4.20 -4.90
CA VAL A 73 5.27 3.11 -5.71
C VAL A 73 5.53 3.59 -7.14
N GLU A 74 4.55 4.26 -7.76
CA GLU A 74 4.71 4.85 -9.10
C GLU A 74 5.90 5.80 -9.18
N ALA A 75 6.05 6.69 -8.20
CA ALA A 75 7.17 7.61 -8.11
C ALA A 75 8.53 6.90 -7.97
N LYS A 76 8.59 5.81 -7.19
CA LYS A 76 9.83 5.01 -7.01
C LYS A 76 10.20 4.25 -8.28
N LEU A 77 9.22 3.74 -9.02
CA LEU A 77 9.45 2.97 -10.26
C LEU A 77 9.75 3.86 -11.47
N ALA A 78 9.34 5.13 -11.44
CA ALA A 78 9.65 6.12 -12.46
C ALA A 78 11.03 6.79 -12.27
N SER A 79 11.67 6.57 -11.12
CA SER A 79 13.01 7.10 -10.79
C SER A 79 14.12 6.14 -11.17
#